data_AF-A0A7W8BD00-F1
#
_entry.id   AF-A0A7W8BD00-F1
#
_cell.length_a   1.000
_cell.length_b   1.000
_cell.length_c   1.000
_cell.angle_alpha   90.00
_cell.angle_beta   90.00
_cell.angle_gamma   90.00
#
_symmetry.space_group_name_H-M   'P 1'
#
loop_
_entity.id
_entity.type
_entity.pdbx_description
1 polymer ?
#
loop_
_entity_poly.entity_id
_entity_poly.type
_entity_poly.pdbx_seq_one_letter_code
_entity_poly.pdbx_strand_id
1 'polypeptide(L)'
;MSPSAAYEPSHPCPFAHPHRIRPARVPPEPGPASRPDPARTGRRAPRRTPSPEETTLHGPDRHGLDRLNSASPGAAEAALLACCGSRRWAHHLADHRPYPDLRTLLGAAERTTHALTPADLAEALADETGPHPHADAGALAALRQAQAAYEHRFGHVFLAHVDGTHPGETVTRLLAALRLRLTRAPYEEAATTLAELTRLALGRLALLASDTPCTRDHDTPRDTRHAPGAPPGDSTSHNGPITRNRRTDGLYRTSRAPEKP
;
A
#
# COMPACT_ATOMS: atom_id res chain seq x y z
N MET A 1 -35.93 -30.15 -32.88
CA MET A 1 -34.92 -31.21 -33.06
C MET A 1 -33.57 -30.52 -33.13
N SER A 2 -32.69 -30.91 -32.21
CA SER A 2 -31.36 -30.36 -31.96
C SER A 2 -30.34 -30.75 -33.07
N PRO A 3 -29.02 -30.54 -32.90
CA PRO A 3 -28.29 -29.33 -33.31
C PRO A 3 -27.01 -29.69 -34.11
N SER A 4 -26.28 -28.73 -34.70
CA SER A 4 -24.82 -28.91 -34.92
C SER A 4 -24.14 -27.66 -35.45
N ALA A 5 -23.32 -27.04 -34.60
CA ALA A 5 -21.97 -26.59 -34.97
C ALA A 5 -21.29 -26.13 -33.67
N ALA A 6 -20.47 -27.01 -33.14
CA ALA A 6 -19.64 -26.79 -31.97
C ALA A 6 -18.63 -25.66 -32.23
N TYR A 7 -18.56 -24.71 -31.31
CA TYR A 7 -17.45 -23.78 -31.17
C TYR A 7 -16.45 -24.41 -30.21
N GLU A 8 -15.29 -24.81 -30.73
CA GLU A 8 -14.21 -25.43 -29.98
C GLU A 8 -13.16 -24.35 -29.64
N PRO A 9 -12.81 -24.11 -28.37
CA PRO A 9 -11.82 -23.10 -28.01
C PRO A 9 -10.41 -23.71 -28.04
N SER A 10 -9.61 -23.32 -29.03
CA SER A 10 -8.17 -23.60 -29.05
C SER A 10 -7.42 -22.48 -28.33
N HIS A 11 -7.18 -22.64 -27.03
CA HIS A 11 -6.10 -21.95 -26.32
C HIS A 11 -4.85 -22.83 -26.31
N PRO A 12 -3.68 -22.27 -26.65
CA PRO A 12 -2.47 -22.64 -25.95
C PRO A 12 -1.86 -21.42 -25.24
N CYS A 13 -1.74 -21.52 -23.92
CA CYS A 13 -0.78 -20.76 -23.13
C CYS A 13 0.65 -21.01 -23.66
N PRO A 14 1.53 -20.01 -23.68
CA PRO A 14 2.96 -20.26 -23.74
C PRO A 14 3.64 -19.73 -22.46
N PHE A 15 3.45 -20.44 -21.35
CA PHE A 15 4.42 -20.43 -20.25
C PHE A 15 5.01 -21.82 -20.12
N ALA A 16 6.13 -22.03 -20.82
CA ALA A 16 7.20 -22.96 -20.48
C ALA A 16 8.11 -23.03 -21.71
N HIS A 17 9.40 -22.75 -21.57
CA HIS A 17 10.50 -23.50 -22.20
C HIS A 17 11.80 -23.27 -21.42
N PRO A 18 12.72 -24.25 -21.43
CA PRO A 18 13.61 -24.54 -20.30
C PRO A 18 14.94 -23.77 -20.32
N HIS A 19 15.54 -23.71 -19.13
CA HIS A 19 16.86 -23.19 -18.82
C HIS A 19 17.94 -23.57 -19.85
N ARG A 20 18.57 -22.57 -20.47
CA ARG A 20 19.91 -22.72 -21.08
C ARG A 20 20.97 -22.41 -20.02
N ILE A 21 21.64 -23.46 -19.58
CA ILE A 21 22.86 -23.41 -18.77
C ILE A 21 23.94 -22.67 -19.60
N ARG A 22 24.44 -21.54 -19.08
CA ARG A 22 25.62 -20.85 -19.63
C ARG A 22 26.89 -21.59 -19.22
N PRO A 23 27.87 -21.79 -20.11
CA PRO A 23 29.15 -22.38 -19.73
C PRO A 23 29.96 -21.43 -18.83
N ALA A 24 30.67 -22.02 -17.86
CA ALA A 24 31.52 -21.34 -16.90
C ALA A 24 32.63 -20.53 -17.59
N ARG A 25 32.78 -19.27 -17.19
CA ARG A 25 33.87 -18.39 -17.65
C ARG A 25 35.10 -18.67 -16.77
N VAL A 26 36.17 -19.14 -17.38
CA VAL A 26 37.48 -19.36 -16.76
C VAL A 26 38.05 -18.02 -16.27
N PRO A 27 38.56 -17.92 -15.03
CA PRO A 27 39.23 -16.71 -14.54
C PRO A 27 40.64 -16.58 -15.16
N PRO A 28 41.10 -15.36 -15.51
CA PRO A 28 42.49 -15.16 -15.92
C PRO A 28 43.44 -15.21 -14.72
N GLU A 29 44.57 -15.89 -14.92
CA GLU A 29 45.73 -16.04 -14.02
C GLU A 29 46.31 -14.70 -13.54
N PRO A 30 46.88 -14.62 -12.32
CA PRO A 30 47.52 -13.42 -11.79
C PRO A 30 48.92 -13.20 -12.39
N GLY A 31 49.11 -12.06 -13.06
CA GLY A 31 50.42 -11.60 -13.52
C GLY A 31 51.36 -11.19 -12.36
N PRO A 32 52.69 -11.23 -12.55
CA PRO A 32 53.66 -11.09 -11.48
C PRO A 32 53.74 -9.68 -10.89
N ALA A 33 53.99 -9.63 -9.59
CA ALA A 33 54.06 -8.44 -8.75
C ALA A 33 55.18 -7.48 -9.15
N SER A 34 54.81 -6.23 -9.44
CA SER A 34 55.74 -5.10 -9.52
C SER A 34 56.12 -4.62 -8.11
N ARG A 35 57.43 -4.61 -7.83
CA ARG A 35 58.04 -4.06 -6.61
C ARG A 35 57.79 -2.53 -6.51
N PRO A 36 57.58 -1.96 -5.31
CA PRO A 36 57.52 -0.52 -5.13
C PRO A 36 58.92 0.10 -5.01
N ASP A 37 59.10 1.22 -5.70
CA ASP A 37 60.26 2.11 -5.70
C ASP A 37 60.23 3.06 -4.47
N PRO A 38 61.29 3.18 -3.64
CA PRO A 38 61.25 3.96 -2.42
C PRO A 38 61.83 5.36 -2.60
N ALA A 39 61.08 6.31 -3.15
CA ALA A 39 61.44 7.74 -3.05
C ALA A 39 60.28 8.69 -3.39
N ARG A 40 59.40 8.98 -2.42
CA ARG A 40 58.70 10.28 -2.40
C ARG A 40 58.28 10.70 -0.99
N THR A 41 59.24 11.28 -0.28
CA THR A 41 58.98 12.19 0.84
C THR A 41 58.30 13.45 0.32
N GLY A 42 57.03 13.65 0.69
CA GLY A 42 56.27 14.84 0.29
C GLY A 42 54.97 14.98 1.07
N ARG A 43 55.02 15.77 2.15
CA ARG A 43 53.91 16.42 2.88
C ARG A 43 52.65 15.57 3.13
N ARG A 44 52.62 14.96 4.32
CA ARG A 44 51.40 14.46 4.98
C ARG A 44 50.50 15.66 5.31
N ALA A 45 49.41 15.82 4.55
CA ALA A 45 48.32 16.71 4.93
C ALA A 45 47.77 16.26 6.31
N PRO A 46 47.42 17.19 7.22
CA PRO A 46 46.85 16.81 8.50
C PRO A 46 45.55 16.04 8.24
N ARG A 47 45.44 14.84 8.85
CA ARG A 47 44.16 14.15 8.97
C ARG A 47 43.24 15.11 9.70
N ARG A 48 42.21 15.61 9.01
CA ARG A 48 41.08 16.25 9.67
C ARG A 48 40.49 15.23 10.63
N THR A 49 40.81 15.37 11.90
CA THR A 49 39.98 14.84 12.98
C THR A 49 38.63 15.54 12.84
N PRO A 50 37.49 14.82 12.73
CA PRO A 50 36.21 15.47 12.88
C PRO A 50 36.19 16.10 14.27
N SER A 51 35.91 17.40 14.32
CA SER A 51 35.80 18.18 15.54
C SER A 51 34.62 17.62 16.38
N PRO A 52 34.66 17.63 17.73
CA PRO A 52 33.56 17.14 18.56
C PRO A 52 32.27 17.97 18.48
N GLU A 53 32.21 18.96 17.58
CA GLU A 53 31.14 19.95 17.47
C GLU A 53 30.29 19.81 16.18
N GLU A 54 30.44 18.71 15.43
CA GLU A 54 29.46 18.31 14.39
C GLU A 54 28.41 17.34 14.97
N THR A 55 27.96 17.56 16.21
CA THR A 55 27.06 16.64 16.94
C THR A 55 25.88 17.37 17.58
N THR A 56 25.26 18.31 16.85
CA THR A 56 23.98 18.90 17.26
C THR A 56 23.09 19.21 16.05
N LEU A 57 22.70 18.17 15.30
CA LEU A 57 21.50 18.22 14.45
C LEU A 57 20.65 16.94 14.51
N HIS A 58 20.75 16.15 15.59
CA HIS A 58 19.94 14.95 15.77
C HIS A 58 19.24 14.97 17.13
N GLY A 59 18.01 15.51 17.11
CA GLY A 59 17.00 15.22 18.13
C GLY A 59 16.47 13.79 18.02
N PRO A 60 15.43 13.41 18.79
CA PRO A 60 14.83 12.07 18.78
C PRO A 60 14.22 11.66 17.42
N ASP A 61 14.16 12.59 16.45
CA ASP A 61 13.69 12.40 15.08
C ASP A 61 14.80 11.79 14.20
N ARG A 62 15.16 10.53 14.46
CA ARG A 62 15.90 9.75 13.47
C ARG A 62 14.95 9.39 12.33
N HIS A 63 14.99 10.27 11.33
CA HIS A 63 14.36 10.24 10.01
C HIS A 63 14.10 8.82 9.50
N GLY A 64 12.89 8.52 9.02
CA GLY A 64 12.52 7.18 8.52
C GLY A 64 13.53 6.54 7.57
N LEU A 65 14.24 7.35 6.78
CA LEU A 65 15.36 6.93 5.94
C LEU A 65 16.54 6.35 6.72
N ASP A 66 16.95 6.96 7.83
CA ASP A 66 18.03 6.46 8.69
C ASP A 66 17.64 5.14 9.34
N ARG A 67 16.37 5.00 9.75
CA ARG A 67 15.83 3.72 10.24
C ARG A 67 15.88 2.66 9.16
N LEU A 68 15.45 2.99 7.93
CA LEU A 68 15.54 2.07 6.80
C LEU A 68 16.99 1.68 6.51
N ASN A 69 17.93 2.63 6.48
CA ASN A 69 19.35 2.38 6.20
C ASN A 69 20.04 1.51 7.26
N SER A 70 19.65 1.65 8.53
CA SER A 70 20.26 0.91 9.66
C SER A 70 19.52 -0.38 10.05
N ALA A 71 18.31 -0.61 9.52
CA ALA A 71 17.53 -1.81 9.79
C ALA A 71 18.26 -3.09 9.37
N SER A 72 17.97 -4.20 10.07
CA SER A 72 18.42 -5.53 9.64
C SER A 72 17.87 -5.85 8.25
N PRO A 73 18.52 -6.74 7.46
CA PRO A 73 18.05 -7.09 6.12
C PRO A 73 16.57 -7.48 6.06
N GLY A 74 16.14 -8.38 6.97
CA GLY A 74 14.74 -8.82 7.02
C GLY A 74 13.76 -7.73 7.46
N ALA A 75 14.15 -6.83 8.37
CA ALA A 75 13.28 -5.71 8.78
C ALA A 75 13.12 -4.68 7.66
N ALA A 76 14.19 -4.39 6.92
CA ALA A 76 14.12 -3.50 5.76
C ALA A 76 13.29 -4.09 4.63
N GLU A 77 13.49 -5.38 4.32
CA GLU A 77 12.70 -6.08 3.31
C GLU A 77 11.21 -6.09 3.69
N ALA A 78 10.86 -6.38 4.96
CA ALA A 78 9.48 -6.33 5.42
C ALA A 78 8.85 -4.93 5.30
N ALA A 79 9.60 -3.88 5.64
CA ALA A 79 9.13 -2.50 5.49
C ALA A 79 8.91 -2.12 4.02
N LEU A 80 9.79 -2.58 3.12
CA LEU A 80 9.70 -2.35 1.69
C LEU A 80 8.57 -3.17 1.04
N LEU A 81 8.39 -4.44 1.45
CA LEU A 81 7.26 -5.29 1.05
C LEU A 81 5.93 -4.65 1.46
N ALA A 82 5.90 -3.99 2.61
CA ALA A 82 4.74 -3.18 2.94
C ALA A 82 4.55 -2.14 1.83
N CYS A 83 5.52 -1.34 1.38
CA CYS A 83 5.26 -0.35 0.31
C CYS A 83 4.76 -0.95 -1.02
N CYS A 84 5.33 -2.08 -1.45
CA CYS A 84 5.00 -2.78 -2.70
C CYS A 84 5.17 -4.30 -2.50
N GLY A 85 4.11 -5.08 -2.74
CA GLY A 85 4.08 -6.53 -2.48
C GLY A 85 5.00 -7.41 -3.34
N SER A 86 5.86 -6.83 -4.20
CA SER A 86 6.85 -7.58 -4.97
C SER A 86 8.10 -7.86 -4.14
N ARG A 87 8.44 -9.14 -3.96
CA ARG A 87 9.67 -9.56 -3.25
C ARG A 87 10.93 -9.13 -3.96
N ARG A 88 10.96 -9.25 -5.29
CA ARG A 88 12.10 -8.80 -6.10
C ARG A 88 12.36 -7.31 -5.91
N TRP A 89 11.29 -6.49 -5.88
CA TRP A 89 11.39 -5.06 -5.64
C TRP A 89 11.96 -4.75 -4.26
N ALA A 90 11.40 -5.37 -3.22
CA ALA A 90 11.81 -5.14 -1.83
C ALA A 90 13.26 -5.58 -1.58
N HIS A 91 13.63 -6.77 -2.05
CA HIS A 91 15.00 -7.29 -1.95
C HIS A 91 15.99 -6.38 -2.66
N HIS A 92 15.69 -5.96 -3.89
CA HIS A 92 16.57 -5.07 -4.65
C HIS A 92 16.82 -3.76 -3.89
N LEU A 93 15.79 -3.13 -3.36
CA LEU A 93 15.97 -1.88 -2.61
C LEU A 93 16.68 -2.09 -1.27
N ALA A 94 16.45 -3.22 -0.59
CA ALA A 94 17.10 -3.53 0.68
C ALA A 94 18.62 -3.74 0.52
N ASP A 95 19.05 -4.36 -0.59
CA ASP A 95 20.46 -4.65 -0.88
C ASP A 95 21.28 -3.42 -1.28
N HIS A 96 20.63 -2.38 -1.82
CA HIS A 96 21.30 -1.16 -2.30
C HIS A 96 21.38 -0.07 -1.24
N ARG A 97 20.95 -0.36 0.00
CA ARG A 97 21.19 0.52 1.15
C ARG A 97 22.70 0.62 1.43
N PRO A 98 23.19 1.77 1.94
CA PRO A 98 22.42 2.93 2.37
C PRO A 98 22.10 3.91 1.23
N TYR A 99 20.94 4.57 1.34
CA TYR A 99 20.57 5.68 0.48
C TYR A 99 20.94 7.02 1.14
N PRO A 100 21.60 7.94 0.43
CA PRO A 100 22.06 9.22 1.01
C PRO A 100 20.92 10.23 1.24
N ASP A 101 19.84 10.17 0.45
CA ASP A 101 18.69 11.06 0.55
C ASP A 101 17.41 10.40 0.01
N LEU A 102 16.26 10.99 0.33
CA LEU A 102 14.94 10.51 -0.11
C LEU A 102 14.82 10.47 -1.64
N ARG A 103 15.37 11.46 -2.34
CA ARG A 103 15.30 11.54 -3.81
C ARG A 103 16.00 10.34 -4.45
N THR A 104 17.14 9.93 -3.91
CA THR A 104 17.92 8.78 -4.39
C THR A 104 17.17 7.47 -4.16
N LEU A 105 16.53 7.33 -3.00
CA LEU A 105 15.65 6.20 -2.70
C LEU A 105 14.45 6.13 -3.66
N LEU A 106 13.72 7.22 -3.83
CA LEU A 106 12.54 7.27 -4.71
C LEU A 106 12.92 7.01 -6.18
N GLY A 107 14.04 7.58 -6.65
CA GLY A 107 14.52 7.30 -8.00
C GLY A 107 14.96 5.85 -8.20
N ALA A 108 15.56 5.21 -7.18
CA ALA A 108 15.87 3.78 -7.23
C ALA A 108 14.60 2.93 -7.26
N ALA A 109 13.62 3.25 -6.43
CA ALA A 109 12.33 2.59 -6.38
C ALA A 109 11.57 2.67 -7.72
N GLU A 110 11.51 3.85 -8.33
CA GLU A 110 10.88 4.05 -9.64
C GLU A 110 11.51 3.17 -10.72
N ARG A 111 12.85 3.19 -10.84
CA ARG A 111 13.58 2.33 -11.79
C ARG A 111 13.32 0.85 -11.54
N THR A 112 13.26 0.45 -10.27
CA THR A 112 13.01 -0.94 -9.88
C THR A 112 11.60 -1.37 -10.27
N THR A 113 10.60 -0.51 -10.07
CA THR A 113 9.22 -0.78 -10.49
C THR A 113 9.13 -0.89 -12.02
N HIS A 114 9.81 -0.03 -12.77
CA HIS A 114 9.85 -0.15 -14.24
C HIS A 114 10.57 -1.40 -14.76
N ALA A 115 11.41 -2.03 -13.94
CA ALA A 115 12.13 -3.26 -14.27
C ALA A 115 11.41 -4.54 -13.82
N LEU A 116 10.19 -4.44 -13.29
CA LEU A 116 9.41 -5.62 -12.88
C LEU A 116 9.06 -6.49 -14.09
N THR A 117 9.22 -7.80 -13.93
CA THR A 117 8.69 -8.76 -14.89
C THR A 117 7.17 -8.88 -14.74
N PRO A 118 6.47 -9.47 -15.72
CA PRO A 118 5.03 -9.74 -15.57
C PRO A 118 4.68 -10.55 -14.31
N ALA A 119 5.56 -11.48 -13.89
CA ALA A 119 5.35 -12.27 -12.68
C ALA A 119 5.51 -11.42 -11.41
N ASP A 120 6.51 -10.54 -11.36
CA ASP A 120 6.71 -9.64 -10.21
C ASP A 120 5.56 -8.63 -10.10
N LEU A 121 5.06 -8.14 -11.23
CA LEU A 121 3.89 -7.26 -11.28
C LEU A 121 2.63 -7.99 -10.78
N ALA A 122 2.40 -9.23 -11.22
CA ALA A 122 1.26 -10.02 -10.75
C ALA A 122 1.34 -10.30 -9.24
N GLU A 123 2.54 -10.57 -8.70
CA GLU A 123 2.76 -10.71 -7.25
C GLU A 123 2.40 -9.42 -6.52
N ALA A 124 2.90 -8.27 -6.97
CA ALA A 124 2.59 -6.98 -6.37
C ALA A 124 1.08 -6.70 -6.39
N LEU A 125 0.41 -6.96 -7.53
CA LEU A 125 -1.03 -6.72 -7.67
C LEU A 125 -1.89 -7.63 -6.79
N ALA A 126 -1.43 -8.85 -6.49
CA ALA A 126 -2.14 -9.77 -5.62
C ALA A 126 -2.15 -9.34 -4.15
N ASP A 127 -1.16 -8.53 -3.73
CA ASP A 127 -1.06 -7.96 -2.38
C ASP A 127 -1.84 -6.65 -2.23
N GLU A 128 -2.31 -6.06 -3.34
CA GLU A 128 -3.01 -4.79 -3.31
C GLU A 128 -4.51 -4.94 -3.01
N THR A 129 -5.03 -3.95 -2.29
CA THR A 129 -6.47 -3.73 -2.18
C THR A 129 -6.86 -2.54 -3.06
N GLY A 130 -7.91 -2.69 -3.87
CA GLY A 130 -8.44 -1.59 -4.69
C GLY A 130 -8.85 -0.36 -3.84
N PRO A 131 -9.17 0.78 -4.47
CA PRO A 131 -9.56 1.98 -3.75
C PRO A 131 -10.93 1.84 -3.06
N HIS A 132 -11.00 2.26 -1.79
CA HIS A 132 -12.20 2.23 -0.94
C HIS A 132 -12.55 3.64 -0.41
N PRO A 133 -13.04 4.56 -1.27
CA PRO A 133 -13.39 5.91 -0.85
C PRO A 133 -14.64 5.93 0.05
N HIS A 134 -14.82 7.03 0.78
CA HIS A 134 -16.08 7.32 1.49
C HIS A 134 -17.09 7.97 0.53
N ALA A 135 -18.29 7.39 0.43
CA ALA A 135 -19.41 7.92 -0.35
C ALA A 135 -20.74 7.29 0.09
N ASP A 136 -21.86 7.71 -0.52
CA ASP A 136 -23.16 7.10 -0.31
C ASP A 136 -23.22 5.65 -0.84
N ALA A 137 -24.18 4.88 -0.32
CA ALA A 137 -24.32 3.46 -0.63
C ALA A 137 -24.52 3.18 -2.14
N GLY A 138 -25.22 4.06 -2.86
CA GLY A 138 -25.46 3.91 -4.29
C GLY A 138 -24.18 4.09 -5.10
N ALA A 139 -23.42 5.14 -4.80
CA ALA A 139 -22.11 5.39 -5.42
C ALA A 139 -21.11 4.27 -5.14
N LEU A 140 -21.08 3.74 -3.90
CA LEU A 140 -20.22 2.60 -3.55
C LEU A 140 -20.64 1.31 -4.25
N ALA A 141 -21.94 1.06 -4.44
CA ALA A 141 -22.43 -0.10 -5.19
C ALA A 141 -22.01 -0.03 -6.67
N ALA A 142 -22.15 1.14 -7.30
CA ALA A 142 -21.70 1.37 -8.67
C ALA A 142 -20.18 1.17 -8.82
N LEU A 143 -19.39 1.65 -7.85
CA LEU A 143 -17.93 1.47 -7.84
C LEU A 143 -17.55 -0.02 -7.75
N ARG A 144 -18.15 -0.76 -6.81
CA ARG A 144 -17.90 -2.21 -6.67
C ARG A 144 -18.25 -2.99 -7.92
N GLN A 145 -19.39 -2.67 -8.56
CA GLN A 145 -19.78 -3.32 -9.82
C GLN A 145 -18.77 -3.05 -10.93
N ALA A 146 -18.29 -1.81 -11.05
CA ALA A 146 -17.29 -1.45 -12.05
C ALA A 146 -15.92 -2.09 -11.77
N GLN A 147 -15.50 -2.19 -10.50
CA GLN A 147 -14.29 -2.92 -10.09
C GLN A 147 -14.40 -4.42 -10.42
N ALA A 148 -15.54 -5.06 -10.14
CA ALA A 148 -15.75 -6.47 -10.48
C ALA A 148 -15.70 -6.70 -12.00
N ALA A 149 -16.26 -5.79 -12.81
CA ALA A 149 -16.15 -5.87 -14.26
C ALA A 149 -14.70 -5.71 -14.75
N TYR A 150 -13.92 -4.86 -14.08
CA TYR A 150 -12.50 -4.67 -14.37
C TYR A 150 -11.69 -5.92 -14.03
N GLU A 151 -11.87 -6.47 -12.83
CA GLU A 151 -11.19 -7.69 -12.38
C GLU A 151 -11.51 -8.89 -13.27
N HIS A 152 -12.77 -9.05 -13.68
CA HIS A 152 -13.16 -10.10 -14.63
C HIS A 152 -12.45 -9.97 -15.98
N ARG A 153 -12.24 -8.74 -16.47
CA ARG A 153 -11.61 -8.51 -17.79
C ARG A 153 -10.08 -8.64 -17.75
N PHE A 154 -9.44 -8.08 -16.73
CA PHE A 154 -7.98 -7.95 -16.68
C PHE A 154 -7.30 -8.95 -15.74
N GLY A 155 -8.06 -9.63 -14.87
CA GLY A 155 -7.53 -10.66 -13.97
C GLY A 155 -6.78 -10.13 -12.75
N HIS A 156 -6.91 -8.84 -12.43
CA HIS A 156 -6.28 -8.22 -11.27
C HIS A 156 -7.10 -7.02 -10.76
N VAL A 157 -6.84 -6.62 -9.51
CA VAL A 157 -7.51 -5.50 -8.86
C VAL A 157 -7.30 -4.19 -9.63
N PHE A 158 -8.30 -3.31 -9.56
CA PHE A 158 -8.20 -1.95 -10.10
C PHE A 158 -7.34 -1.08 -9.20
N LEU A 159 -6.19 -0.62 -9.69
CA LEU A 159 -5.36 0.38 -9.01
C LEU A 159 -5.58 1.77 -9.56
N ALA A 160 -5.74 2.76 -8.68
CA ALA A 160 -5.69 4.16 -9.05
C ALA A 160 -5.12 4.99 -7.89
N HIS A 161 -4.09 5.75 -8.19
CA HIS A 161 -3.57 6.78 -7.31
C HIS A 161 -4.49 8.01 -7.37
N VAL A 162 -5.03 8.37 -6.21
CA VAL A 162 -6.05 9.43 -6.05
C VAL A 162 -5.58 10.61 -5.19
N ASP A 163 -4.29 10.67 -4.83
CA ASP A 163 -3.77 11.76 -4.00
C ASP A 163 -4.06 13.13 -4.62
N GLY A 164 -4.38 14.08 -3.74
CA GLY A 164 -4.79 15.43 -4.14
C GLY A 164 -6.22 15.55 -4.69
N THR A 165 -7.02 14.46 -4.70
CA THR A 165 -8.44 14.53 -5.09
C THR A 165 -9.30 14.94 -3.90
N HIS A 166 -10.25 15.86 -4.10
CA HIS A 166 -11.22 16.19 -3.07
C HIS A 166 -12.05 14.95 -2.68
N PRO A 167 -12.32 14.68 -1.39
CA PRO A 167 -13.05 13.48 -0.96
C PRO A 167 -14.39 13.29 -1.70
N GLY A 168 -15.15 14.38 -1.89
CA GLY A 168 -16.41 14.36 -2.61
C GLY A 168 -16.32 14.06 -4.12
N GLU A 169 -15.14 14.17 -4.72
CA GLU A 169 -14.91 13.93 -6.15
C GLU A 169 -14.25 12.56 -6.42
N THR A 170 -13.77 11.89 -5.37
CA THR A 170 -12.94 10.69 -5.49
C THR A 170 -13.69 9.56 -6.19
N VAL A 171 -14.94 9.28 -5.82
CA VAL A 171 -15.73 8.22 -6.48
C VAL A 171 -16.01 8.56 -7.94
N THR A 172 -16.36 9.80 -8.24
CA THR A 172 -16.61 10.25 -9.62
C THR A 172 -15.36 10.06 -10.49
N ARG A 173 -14.20 10.44 -9.98
CA ARG A 173 -12.90 10.23 -10.64
C ARG A 173 -12.60 8.74 -10.85
N LEU A 174 -12.82 7.90 -9.84
CA LEU A 174 -12.60 6.46 -9.94
C LEU A 174 -13.52 5.79 -10.96
N LEU A 175 -14.81 6.13 -10.95
CA LEU A 175 -15.78 5.62 -11.93
C LEU A 175 -15.44 6.08 -13.36
N ALA A 176 -15.01 7.32 -13.54
CA ALA A 176 -14.56 7.82 -14.84
C ALA A 176 -13.31 7.05 -15.32
N ALA A 177 -12.34 6.83 -14.44
CA ALA A 177 -11.14 6.06 -14.76
C ALA A 177 -11.46 4.60 -15.10
N LEU A 178 -12.35 3.95 -14.36
CA LEU A 178 -12.81 2.58 -14.63
C LEU A 178 -13.48 2.49 -16.01
N ARG A 179 -14.42 3.38 -16.31
CA ARG A 179 -15.10 3.41 -17.61
C ARG A 179 -14.13 3.55 -18.78
N LEU A 180 -13.13 4.42 -18.63
CA LEU A 180 -12.10 4.61 -19.66
C LEU A 180 -11.19 3.38 -19.80
N ARG A 181 -10.72 2.81 -18.68
CA ARG A 181 -9.75 1.71 -18.70
C ARG A 181 -10.36 0.39 -19.10
N LEU A 182 -11.65 0.20 -18.85
CA LEU A 182 -12.42 -0.94 -19.36
C LEU A 182 -12.48 -1.02 -20.88
N THR A 183 -12.19 0.05 -21.64
CA THR A 183 -12.18 -0.03 -23.11
C THR A 183 -10.79 -0.29 -23.70
N ARG A 184 -9.72 -0.23 -22.88
CA ARG A 184 -8.33 -0.34 -23.35
C ARG A 184 -7.93 -1.75 -23.73
N ALA A 185 -6.95 -1.84 -24.63
CA ALA A 185 -6.29 -3.10 -24.93
C ALA A 185 -5.49 -3.59 -23.71
N PRO A 186 -5.34 -4.92 -23.51
CA PRO A 186 -4.66 -5.46 -22.33
C PRO A 186 -3.23 -4.92 -22.12
N TYR A 187 -2.45 -4.70 -23.19
CA TYR A 187 -1.08 -4.19 -23.07
C TYR A 187 -1.03 -2.73 -22.61
N GLU A 188 -1.98 -1.88 -23.06
CA GLU A 188 -2.07 -0.47 -22.66
C GLU A 188 -2.50 -0.36 -21.21
N GLU A 189 -3.40 -1.25 -20.80
CA GLU A 189 -3.87 -1.31 -19.44
C GLU A 189 -2.79 -1.82 -18.49
N ALA A 190 -1.97 -2.79 -18.91
CA ALA A 190 -0.81 -3.24 -18.14
C ALA A 190 0.19 -2.08 -17.90
N ALA A 191 0.48 -1.28 -18.94
CA ALA A 191 1.34 -0.10 -18.80
C ALA A 191 0.76 0.95 -17.84
N THR A 192 -0.56 1.16 -17.89
CA THR A 192 -1.25 2.07 -16.98
C THR A 192 -1.23 1.56 -15.55
N THR A 193 -1.50 0.28 -15.35
CA THR A 193 -1.48 -0.39 -14.05
C THR A 193 -0.11 -0.30 -13.42
N LEU A 194 0.95 -0.50 -14.20
CA LEU A 194 2.33 -0.31 -13.73
C LEU A 194 2.57 1.14 -13.28
N ALA A 195 2.12 2.13 -14.04
CA ALA A 195 2.27 3.54 -13.68
C ALA A 195 1.47 3.94 -12.42
N GLU A 196 0.30 3.33 -12.19
CA GLU A 196 -0.48 3.51 -10.95
C GLU A 196 0.22 2.85 -9.76
N LEU A 197 0.72 1.62 -9.94
CA LEU A 197 1.51 0.90 -8.92
C LEU A 197 2.76 1.70 -8.53
N THR A 198 3.50 2.24 -9.51
CA THR A 198 4.67 3.10 -9.24
C THR A 198 4.30 4.27 -8.35
N ARG A 199 3.22 5.00 -8.66
CA ARG A 199 2.79 6.14 -7.84
C ARG A 199 2.40 5.74 -6.41
N LEU A 200 1.66 4.64 -6.26
CA LEU A 200 1.30 4.11 -4.94
C LEU A 200 2.54 3.70 -4.13
N ALA A 201 3.44 2.93 -4.73
CA ALA A 201 4.67 2.47 -4.09
C ALA A 201 5.56 3.64 -3.66
N LEU A 202 5.74 4.65 -4.53
CA LEU A 202 6.53 5.84 -4.22
C LEU A 202 5.89 6.70 -3.12
N GLY A 203 4.57 6.89 -3.12
CA GLY A 203 3.86 7.62 -2.08
C GLY A 203 4.01 6.95 -0.71
N ARG A 204 3.83 5.62 -0.66
CA ARG A 204 4.04 4.83 0.56
C ARG A 204 5.49 4.83 1.02
N LEU A 205 6.44 4.76 0.09
CA LEU A 205 7.87 4.80 0.40
C LEU A 205 8.29 6.17 0.93
N ALA A 206 7.75 7.25 0.38
CA ALA A 206 7.97 8.60 0.89
C ALA A 206 7.43 8.76 2.30
N LEU A 207 6.24 8.21 2.60
CA LEU A 207 5.71 8.17 3.97
C LEU A 207 6.65 7.38 4.89
N LEU A 208 7.00 6.14 4.53
CA LEU A 208 7.91 5.28 5.31
C LEU A 208 9.26 5.94 5.62
N ALA A 209 9.84 6.61 4.63
CA ALA A 209 11.15 7.25 4.73
C ALA A 209 11.08 8.64 5.40
N SER A 210 9.90 9.25 5.44
CA SER A 210 9.61 10.38 6.31
C SER A 210 9.27 9.89 7.72
N ASP A 211 9.22 10.78 8.71
CA ASP A 211 8.86 10.41 10.09
C ASP A 211 7.37 10.06 10.27
N THR A 212 6.67 9.73 9.19
CA THR A 212 5.25 9.42 9.19
C THR A 212 5.04 7.90 9.15
N PRO A 213 4.49 7.27 10.20
CA PRO A 213 4.18 5.85 10.13
C PRO A 213 3.15 5.59 9.02
N CYS A 214 3.47 4.69 8.07
CA CYS A 214 2.47 4.13 7.17
C CYS A 214 1.45 3.35 7.99
N THR A 215 0.33 3.96 8.35
CA THR A 215 -0.83 3.25 8.86
C THR A 215 -1.48 2.52 7.69
N ARG A 216 -1.11 1.25 7.50
CA ARG A 216 -2.04 0.31 6.87
C ARG A 216 -2.88 -0.31 7.97
N ASP A 217 -4.16 0.00 7.97
CA ASP A 217 -5.17 -0.77 8.69
C ASP A 217 -5.29 -2.14 8.01
N HIS A 218 -4.42 -3.07 8.38
CA HIS A 218 -4.72 -4.49 8.26
C HIS A 218 -5.25 -4.97 9.61
N ASP A 219 -6.50 -5.42 9.58
CA ASP A 219 -7.27 -6.08 10.63
C ASP A 219 -6.56 -6.33 11.96
N THR A 220 -7.02 -5.63 13.00
CA THR A 220 -6.94 -6.18 14.36
C THR A 220 -7.92 -7.35 14.44
N PRO A 221 -7.49 -8.57 14.84
CA PRO A 221 -8.42 -9.66 15.07
C PRO A 221 -9.39 -9.26 16.16
N ARG A 222 -10.66 -9.12 15.80
CA ARG A 222 -11.77 -8.95 16.73
C ARG A 222 -11.90 -10.25 17.54
N ASP A 223 -11.28 -10.32 18.72
CA ASP A 223 -11.52 -11.39 19.69
C ASP A 223 -12.94 -11.19 20.27
N THR A 224 -13.94 -11.66 19.54
CA THR A 224 -15.27 -11.90 20.08
C THR A 224 -15.23 -13.13 20.97
N ARG A 225 -15.10 -12.92 22.28
CA ARG A 225 -15.53 -13.89 23.29
C ARG A 225 -16.55 -13.26 24.24
N HIS A 226 -17.80 -13.28 23.78
CA HIS A 226 -18.99 -13.50 24.63
C HIS A 226 -19.03 -15.02 24.93
N ALA A 227 -19.49 -15.58 26.06
CA ALA A 227 -20.48 -15.25 27.10
C ALA A 227 -20.21 -16.23 28.31
N PRO A 228 -21.10 -16.50 29.30
CA PRO A 228 -22.41 -15.94 29.67
C PRO A 228 -22.52 -15.54 31.17
N GLY A 229 -23.65 -14.93 31.55
CA GLY A 229 -23.87 -14.34 32.87
C GLY A 229 -24.42 -15.27 33.96
N ALA A 230 -24.47 -14.72 35.18
CA ALA A 230 -25.49 -14.91 36.23
C ALA A 230 -25.25 -13.91 37.40
N PRO A 231 -26.30 -13.43 38.12
CA PRO A 231 -26.23 -12.45 39.21
C PRO A 231 -26.15 -13.12 40.60
N PRO A 232 -25.81 -12.40 41.70
CA PRO A 232 -26.79 -11.71 42.58
C PRO A 232 -26.17 -10.42 43.19
N GLY A 233 -26.74 -9.61 44.09
CA GLY A 233 -27.91 -9.62 44.96
C GLY A 233 -27.88 -8.35 45.85
N ASP A 234 -28.98 -8.12 46.55
CA ASP A 234 -29.41 -6.91 47.29
C ASP A 234 -28.47 -6.29 48.33
N SER A 235 -28.64 -4.97 48.57
CA SER A 235 -28.72 -4.36 49.92
C SER A 235 -29.25 -2.91 49.90
N THR A 236 -30.56 -2.79 50.08
CA THR A 236 -31.32 -1.96 51.05
C THR A 236 -30.75 -0.61 51.59
N SER A 237 -31.51 0.48 51.28
CA SER A 237 -32.19 1.42 52.21
C SER A 237 -31.42 2.50 53.02
N HIS A 238 -31.78 3.78 52.81
CA HIS A 238 -32.48 4.61 53.83
C HIS A 238 -33.14 5.92 53.31
N ASN A 239 -34.29 6.24 53.93
CA ASN A 239 -35.28 7.36 53.84
C ASN A 239 -34.75 8.82 53.69
N GLY A 240 -35.52 9.86 53.31
CA GLY A 240 -36.98 10.11 53.21
C GLY A 240 -37.29 11.49 52.56
N PRO A 241 -38.32 12.26 52.97
CA PRO A 241 -39.70 12.12 52.49
C PRO A 241 -40.31 13.32 51.71
N ILE A 242 -41.27 12.96 50.85
CA ILE A 242 -42.62 13.54 50.60
C ILE A 242 -42.82 15.07 50.69
N THR A 243 -43.22 15.69 49.56
CA THR A 243 -44.37 16.63 49.52
C THR A 243 -45.22 16.43 48.26
N ARG A 244 -46.54 16.48 48.46
CA ARG A 244 -47.62 16.34 47.47
C ARG A 244 -47.90 17.68 46.76
N ASN A 245 -48.35 17.62 45.51
CA ASN A 245 -49.58 18.30 45.01
C ASN A 245 -49.86 17.79 43.57
N ARG A 246 -50.88 16.97 43.33
CA ARG A 246 -52.33 17.24 43.20
C ARG A 246 -52.71 18.02 41.92
N ARG A 247 -53.12 17.23 40.92
CA ARG A 247 -54.23 17.37 39.93
C ARG A 247 -54.67 18.77 39.51
N THR A 248 -54.84 18.96 38.20
CA THR A 248 -56.17 19.14 37.58
C THR A 248 -56.18 18.70 36.12
N ASP A 249 -57.28 18.05 35.76
CA ASP A 249 -57.70 17.56 34.45
C ASP A 249 -57.89 18.67 33.39
N GLY A 250 -57.85 18.26 32.12
CA GLY A 250 -58.22 19.11 30.98
C GLY A 250 -58.37 18.33 29.68
N LEU A 251 -59.46 17.59 29.56
CA LEU A 251 -59.97 16.95 28.34
C LEU A 251 -60.29 17.97 27.24
N TYR A 252 -60.19 17.54 25.97
CA TYR A 252 -61.06 17.75 24.79
C TYR A 252 -60.16 17.66 23.53
N ARG A 253 -60.11 16.53 22.80
CA ARG A 253 -61.10 15.98 21.84
C ARG A 253 -61.16 16.75 20.50
N THR A 254 -60.54 16.13 19.49
CA THR A 254 -60.94 15.93 18.07
C THR A 254 -61.29 17.14 17.18
N SER A 255 -60.65 17.23 16.01
CA SER A 255 -61.15 16.70 14.72
C SER A 255 -60.86 17.62 13.52
N ARG A 256 -60.46 16.96 12.42
CA ARG A 256 -60.81 17.24 11.02
C ARG A 256 -60.14 18.38 10.23
N ALA A 257 -59.45 17.94 9.17
CA ALA A 257 -59.26 18.61 7.88
C ALA A 257 -60.62 18.84 7.15
N PRO A 258 -60.72 19.63 6.05
CA PRO A 258 -60.20 19.21 4.74
C PRO A 258 -59.67 20.33 3.81
N GLU A 259 -59.31 19.88 2.61
CA GLU A 259 -58.66 20.48 1.44
C GLU A 259 -59.25 21.78 0.82
N LYS A 260 -58.40 22.32 -0.08
CA LYS A 260 -58.69 22.99 -1.38
C LYS A 260 -58.80 24.52 -1.38
N PRO A 261 -58.54 25.21 -2.52
CA PRO A 261 -58.82 24.85 -3.93
C PRO A 261 -57.66 24.31 -4.76
#